data_AF-M9RPY6-F1
#
_entry.id   AF-M9RPY6-F1
#
_cell.length_a   1.000
_cell.length_b   1.000
_cell.length_c   1.000
_cell.angle_alpha   90.00
_cell.angle_beta   90.00
_cell.angle_gamma   90.00
#
_symmetry.space_group_name_H-M   'P 1'
#
loop_
_entity.id
_entity.type
_entity.pdbx_description
1 polymer ?
#
loop_
_entity_poly.entity_id
_entity_poly.type
_entity_poly.pdbx_seq_one_letter_code
_entity_poly.pdbx_strand_id
1 'polypeptide(L)'
;MSMTELMTSDIDTWDFTTESREIGDSQYVGFDRLTGESVVIDGVTLLRTQYELTAFDAEGTEMWKSEGAEYVSREWRMFIGGLSSYITSDDQFDSDDTPVEFINPGEPGYLSVNPKFGCGVEMSLNDLPHSQTILTNY
;
A
#
# COMPACT_ATOMS: atom_id res chain seq x y z
N MET A 1 -3.86 6.67 14.16
CA MET A 1 -4.48 5.38 13.84
C MET A 1 -5.00 4.69 15.10
N SER A 2 -6.30 4.44 15.17
CA SER A 2 -7.06 3.87 16.29
C SER A 2 -8.24 3.05 15.76
N MET A 3 -8.07 1.72 15.69
CA MET A 3 -9.12 0.79 15.29
C MET A 3 -10.41 0.94 16.14
N THR A 4 -10.30 1.31 17.41
CA THR A 4 -11.49 1.49 18.26
C THR A 4 -12.27 2.75 17.91
N GLU A 5 -11.60 3.83 17.51
CA GLU A 5 -12.23 5.07 17.07
C GLU A 5 -12.93 4.86 15.73
N LEU A 6 -12.22 4.34 14.74
CA LEU A 6 -12.77 3.99 13.42
C LEU A 6 -14.02 3.10 13.51
N MET A 7 -14.03 2.11 14.41
CA MET A 7 -15.19 1.22 14.59
C MET A 7 -16.38 1.86 15.33
N THR A 8 -16.20 3.02 15.96
CA THR A 8 -17.20 3.71 16.81
C THR A 8 -17.76 4.98 16.15
N SER A 9 -16.93 5.72 15.41
CA SER A 9 -17.29 6.98 14.74
C SER A 9 -17.25 6.93 13.21
N ASP A 10 -16.98 5.76 12.62
CA ASP A 10 -16.74 5.54 11.18
C ASP A 10 -15.55 6.35 10.59
N ILE A 11 -14.79 7.04 11.44
CA ILE A 11 -13.59 7.80 11.12
C ILE A 11 -12.60 7.69 12.29
N ASP A 12 -11.31 7.76 11.97
CA ASP A 12 -10.19 7.91 12.90
C ASP A 12 -9.21 8.91 12.28
N THR A 13 -8.69 9.85 13.07
CA THR A 13 -7.80 10.92 12.58
C THR A 13 -6.54 10.97 13.44
N TRP A 14 -5.39 11.28 12.84
CA TRP A 14 -4.13 11.35 13.58
C TRP A 14 -3.23 12.48 13.10
N ASP A 15 -2.41 12.91 14.05
CA ASP A 15 -1.28 13.81 13.89
C ASP A 15 -0.21 13.31 14.87
N PHE A 16 0.93 12.85 14.36
CA PHE A 16 2.05 12.37 15.18
C PHE A 16 3.40 12.59 14.50
N THR A 17 4.46 12.68 15.29
CA THR A 17 5.84 12.80 14.81
C THR A 17 6.61 11.53 15.11
N THR A 18 7.45 11.07 14.17
CA THR A 18 8.49 10.07 14.43
C THR A 18 9.86 10.72 14.41
N GLU A 19 10.71 10.36 15.37
CA GLU A 19 12.11 10.79 15.44
C GLU A 19 13.01 9.71 14.80
N SER A 20 13.90 10.09 13.88
CA SER A 20 14.91 9.19 13.31
C SER A 20 16.31 9.81 13.31
N ARG A 21 17.31 8.98 13.62
CA ARG A 21 18.73 9.38 13.57
C ARG A 21 19.28 9.60 12.16
N GLU A 22 18.63 9.04 11.15
CA GLU A 22 19.13 9.01 9.77
C GLU A 22 18.43 10.04 8.88
N ILE A 23 17.12 10.23 9.07
CA ILE A 23 16.27 11.12 8.26
C ILE A 23 15.73 12.34 9.03
N GLY A 24 15.96 12.42 10.35
CA GLY A 24 15.44 13.49 11.19
C GLY A 24 14.03 13.22 11.71
N ASP A 25 13.32 14.28 12.08
CA ASP A 25 11.93 14.23 12.52
C ASP A 25 10.99 14.27 11.32
N SER A 26 9.88 13.54 11.38
CA SER A 26 8.84 13.57 10.33
C SER A 26 7.45 13.54 10.96
N GLN A 27 6.60 14.49 10.58
CA GLN A 27 5.21 14.57 11.03
C GLN A 27 4.28 13.85 10.03
N TYR A 28 3.31 13.10 10.54
CA TYR A 28 2.33 12.34 9.77
C TYR A 28 0.92 12.76 10.18
N VAL A 29 0.21 13.39 9.26
CA VAL A 29 -1.17 13.86 9.45
C VAL A 29 -2.08 13.11 8.51
N GLY A 30 -3.18 12.54 8.99
CA GLY A 30 -4.07 11.74 8.14
C GLY A 30 -5.35 11.26 8.81
N PHE A 31 -6.13 10.49 8.06
CA PHE A 31 -7.33 9.83 8.55
C PHE A 31 -7.61 8.50 7.84
N ASP A 32 -8.32 7.63 8.55
CA ASP A 32 -9.03 6.47 8.03
C ASP A 32 -10.53 6.72 8.12
N ARG A 33 -11.32 6.30 7.13
CA ARG A 33 -12.77 6.42 7.17
C ARG A 33 -13.45 5.19 6.57
N LEU A 34 -14.46 4.65 7.26
CA LEU A 34 -15.33 3.61 6.71
C LEU A 34 -16.26 4.21 5.65
N THR A 35 -16.38 3.54 4.50
CA THR A 35 -17.31 3.98 3.44
C THR A 35 -18.77 3.58 3.72
N GLY A 36 -18.99 2.72 4.72
CA GLY A 36 -20.26 2.05 4.99
C GLY A 36 -20.49 0.77 4.17
N GLU A 37 -19.59 0.45 3.23
CA GLU A 37 -19.66 -0.77 2.42
C GLU A 37 -18.84 -1.93 3.00
N SER A 38 -19.19 -3.14 2.57
CA SER A 38 -18.40 -4.35 2.81
C SER A 38 -18.22 -5.18 1.54
N VAL A 39 -17.19 -6.01 1.53
CA VAL A 39 -16.88 -7.00 0.49
C VAL A 39 -16.62 -8.35 1.14
N VAL A 40 -16.83 -9.44 0.40
CA VAL A 40 -16.36 -10.77 0.79
C VAL A 40 -15.21 -11.16 -0.12
N ILE A 41 -14.04 -11.41 0.46
CA ILE A 41 -12.83 -11.87 -0.22
C ILE A 41 -12.42 -13.18 0.45
N ASP A 42 -12.33 -14.25 -0.33
CA ASP A 42 -11.98 -15.60 0.15
C ASP A 42 -12.78 -16.05 1.38
N GLY A 43 -14.10 -15.80 1.35
CA GLY A 43 -15.03 -16.10 2.45
C GLY A 43 -14.98 -15.13 3.64
N VAL A 44 -13.97 -14.26 3.73
CA VAL A 44 -13.79 -13.27 4.80
C VAL A 44 -14.56 -11.99 4.48
N THR A 45 -15.39 -11.52 5.41
CA THR A 45 -16.11 -10.25 5.27
C THR A 45 -15.25 -9.09 5.75
N LEU A 46 -14.96 -8.15 4.85
CA LEU A 46 -14.15 -6.97 5.11
C LEU A 46 -14.98 -5.70 4.92
N LEU A 47 -14.76 -4.69 5.74
CA LEU A 47 -15.27 -3.34 5.49
C LEU A 47 -14.37 -2.64 4.49
N ARG A 48 -14.92 -1.75 3.65
CA ARG A 48 -14.12 -0.83 2.84
C ARG A 48 -13.79 0.45 3.60
N THR A 49 -12.57 0.94 3.43
CA THR A 49 -12.14 2.24 3.92
C THR A 49 -11.75 3.16 2.77
N GLN A 50 -11.54 4.43 3.12
CA GLN A 50 -10.74 5.39 2.36
C GLN A 50 -9.77 6.06 3.35
N TYR A 51 -8.56 6.38 2.91
CA TYR A 51 -7.57 7.08 3.73
C TYR A 51 -6.91 8.23 2.99
N GLU A 52 -6.43 9.22 3.75
CA GLU A 52 -5.49 10.24 3.29
C GLU A 52 -4.38 10.40 4.33
N LEU A 53 -3.15 10.61 3.87
CA LEU A 53 -1.95 10.79 4.68
C LEU A 53 -1.04 11.83 4.02
N THR A 54 -0.49 12.76 4.80
CA THR A 54 0.58 13.67 4.37
C THR A 54 1.73 13.61 5.37
N ALA A 55 2.95 13.50 4.84
CA ALA A 55 4.19 13.50 5.59
C ALA A 55 4.92 14.83 5.42
N PHE A 56 5.39 15.41 6.53
CA PHE A 56 6.14 16.66 6.56
C PHE A 56 7.51 16.48 7.22
N ASP A 57 8.50 17.26 6.78
CA ASP A 57 9.81 17.35 7.43
C ASP A 57 9.76 18.19 8.74
N ALA A 58 10.90 18.32 9.41
CA ALA A 58 11.04 19.07 10.67
C ALA A 58 10.75 20.58 10.51
N GLU A 59 10.88 21.11 9.30
CA GLU A 59 10.57 22.50 8.93
C GLU A 59 9.10 22.71 8.53
N GLY A 60 8.32 21.63 8.37
CA GLY A 60 6.91 21.65 7.96
C GLY A 60 6.71 21.64 6.43
N THR A 61 7.73 21.29 5.65
CA THR A 61 7.63 21.09 4.20
C THR A 61 6.99 19.74 3.90
N GLU A 62 6.01 19.70 3.00
CA GLU A 62 5.45 18.43 2.52
C GLU A 62 6.53 17.61 1.79
N MET A 63 6.78 16.40 2.27
CA MET A 63 7.71 15.44 1.67
C MET A 63 7.00 14.55 0.64
N TRP A 64 5.81 14.07 1.00
CA TRP A 64 4.95 13.23 0.17
C TRP A 64 3.56 13.13 0.80
N LYS A 65 2.59 12.70 -0.01
CA LYS A 65 1.24 12.32 0.44
C LYS A 65 0.83 10.98 -0.15
N SER A 66 -0.10 10.31 0.51
CA SER A 66 -0.74 9.11 -0.01
C SER A 66 -2.23 9.13 0.25
N GLU A 67 -3.00 8.64 -0.72
CA GLU A 67 -4.46 8.52 -0.67
C GLU A 67 -4.87 7.17 -1.25
N GLY A 68 -5.93 6.56 -0.74
CA GLY A 68 -6.29 5.21 -1.17
C GLY A 68 -7.53 4.63 -0.51
N ALA A 69 -7.74 3.33 -0.75
CA ALA A 69 -8.85 2.54 -0.24
C ALA A 69 -8.34 1.18 0.24
N GLU A 70 -8.39 0.97 1.56
CA GLU A 70 -8.01 -0.28 2.22
C GLU A 70 -9.24 -1.06 2.69
N TYR A 71 -8.97 -2.16 3.40
CA TYR A 71 -9.98 -3.02 3.99
C TYR A 71 -9.75 -3.19 5.50
N VAL A 72 -10.84 -3.32 6.27
CA VAL A 72 -10.77 -3.64 7.70
C VAL A 72 -11.51 -4.94 8.01
N SER A 73 -10.80 -5.87 8.64
CA SER A 73 -11.42 -7.04 9.27
C SER A 73 -11.84 -6.68 10.70
N ARG A 74 -13.15 -6.61 10.95
CA ARG A 74 -13.69 -6.41 12.32
C ARG A 74 -13.34 -7.58 13.25
N GLU A 75 -13.27 -8.79 12.70
CA GLU A 75 -13.00 -10.02 13.45
C GLU A 75 -11.53 -10.07 13.92
N TRP A 76 -10.59 -9.82 13.00
CA TRP A 76 -9.16 -9.87 13.30
C TRP A 76 -8.60 -8.55 13.85
N ARG A 77 -9.41 -7.49 13.83
CA ARG A 77 -9.06 -6.12 14.26
C ARG A 77 -7.81 -5.57 13.56
N MET A 78 -7.70 -5.81 12.26
CA MET A 78 -6.58 -5.37 11.44
C MET A 78 -7.06 -4.62 10.19
N PHE A 79 -6.22 -3.69 9.75
CA PHE A 79 -6.22 -3.14 8.39
C PHE A 79 -5.55 -4.15 7.44
N ILE A 80 -5.95 -4.12 6.19
CA ILE A 80 -5.48 -4.99 5.10
C ILE A 80 -5.37 -4.10 3.86
N GLY A 81 -4.24 -4.16 3.18
CA GLY A 81 -3.93 -3.31 2.03
C GLY A 81 -4.94 -3.42 0.88
N GLY A 82 -4.91 -2.44 0.00
CA GLY A 82 -5.82 -2.32 -1.14
C GLY A 82 -5.23 -1.39 -2.19
N LEU A 83 -6.03 -0.45 -2.68
CA LEU A 83 -5.56 0.54 -3.65
C LEU A 83 -4.86 1.69 -2.91
N SER A 84 -3.68 2.07 -3.38
CA SER A 84 -2.96 3.26 -2.88
C SER A 84 -2.35 4.05 -4.02
N SER A 85 -2.34 5.37 -3.87
CA SER A 85 -1.51 6.27 -4.68
C SER A 85 -0.50 6.96 -3.76
N TYR A 86 0.76 6.98 -4.16
CA TYR A 86 1.86 7.66 -3.49
C TYR A 86 2.33 8.81 -4.36
N ILE A 87 2.30 10.03 -3.82
CA ILE A 87 2.50 11.27 -4.57
C ILE A 87 3.62 12.06 -3.89
N THR A 88 4.61 12.45 -4.70
CA THR A 88 5.75 13.30 -4.31
C THR A 88 5.67 14.64 -5.07
N SER A 89 6.66 15.52 -4.89
CA SER A 89 6.76 16.75 -5.70
C SER A 89 6.97 16.47 -7.20
N ASP A 90 7.57 15.32 -7.53
CA ASP A 90 8.15 15.05 -8.84
C ASP A 90 7.45 13.91 -9.60
N ASP A 91 6.83 12.97 -8.88
CA ASP A 91 6.27 11.72 -9.44
C ASP A 91 5.08 11.16 -8.61
N GLN A 92 4.29 10.28 -9.24
CA GLN A 92 3.13 9.60 -8.67
C GLN A 92 3.13 8.10 -9.02
N PHE A 93 2.94 7.24 -8.01
CA PHE A 93 2.95 5.78 -8.14
C PHE A 93 1.69 5.16 -7.55
N ASP A 94 1.00 4.32 -8.32
CA ASP A 94 -0.18 3.58 -7.86
C ASP A 94 0.18 2.11 -7.56
N SER A 95 -0.40 1.55 -6.48
CA SER A 95 -0.33 0.12 -6.13
C SER A 95 -1.72 -0.48 -5.96
N ASP A 96 -1.83 -1.78 -6.24
CA ASP A 96 -3.01 -2.60 -5.95
C ASP A 96 -2.59 -3.83 -5.13
N ASP A 97 -2.66 -3.66 -3.81
CA ASP A 97 -2.38 -4.70 -2.82
C ASP A 97 -3.68 -5.38 -2.33
N THR A 98 -4.76 -5.34 -3.13
CA THR A 98 -6.05 -5.96 -2.81
C THR A 98 -5.86 -7.47 -2.52
N PRO A 99 -6.31 -7.97 -1.35
CA PRO A 99 -6.12 -9.36 -0.98
C PRO A 99 -6.85 -10.29 -1.96
N VAL A 100 -6.18 -11.38 -2.35
CA VAL A 100 -6.74 -12.42 -3.23
C VAL A 100 -7.22 -13.64 -2.42
N GLU A 101 -6.52 -13.98 -1.33
CA GLU A 101 -6.70 -15.22 -0.56
C GLU A 101 -6.15 -15.06 0.86
N PHE A 102 -6.76 -15.73 1.85
CA PHE A 102 -6.33 -15.74 3.25
C PHE A 102 -5.98 -17.16 3.70
N ILE A 103 -4.69 -17.52 3.63
CA ILE A 103 -4.23 -18.89 3.89
C ILE A 103 -4.16 -19.19 5.41
N ASN A 104 -4.85 -20.23 5.85
CA ASN A 104 -5.02 -20.64 7.24
C ASN A 104 -4.10 -21.81 7.65
N PRO A 105 -3.92 -22.06 8.97
CA PRO A 105 -3.18 -23.21 9.45
C PRO A 105 -3.70 -24.55 8.89
N GLY A 106 -2.84 -25.26 8.15
CA GLY A 106 -3.16 -26.54 7.51
C GLY A 106 -3.45 -26.45 6.01
N GLU A 107 -3.58 -25.26 5.45
CA GLU A 107 -3.80 -25.05 4.02
C GLU A 107 -2.49 -25.02 3.22
N PRO A 108 -2.47 -25.47 1.95
CA PRO A 108 -1.28 -25.45 1.11
C PRO A 108 -0.74 -24.02 0.92
N GLY A 109 0.51 -23.80 1.32
CA GLY A 109 1.16 -22.49 1.26
C GLY A 109 1.19 -21.74 2.59
N TYR A 110 0.57 -22.25 3.67
CA TYR A 110 0.69 -21.65 5.00
C TYR A 110 2.15 -21.62 5.45
N LEU A 111 2.63 -20.45 5.87
CA LEU A 111 4.04 -20.15 6.18
C LEU A 111 5.04 -20.36 5.01
N SER A 112 4.56 -20.38 3.76
CA SER A 112 5.43 -20.33 2.57
C SER A 112 6.19 -19.02 2.50
N VAL A 113 7.50 -19.09 2.25
CA VAL A 113 8.32 -17.91 1.89
C VAL A 113 8.22 -17.55 0.40
N ASN A 114 7.59 -18.40 -0.41
CA ASN A 114 7.33 -18.12 -1.82
C ASN A 114 5.93 -17.49 -1.96
N PRO A 115 5.81 -16.30 -2.56
CA PRO A 115 4.51 -15.68 -2.85
C PRO A 115 3.70 -16.50 -3.85
N LYS A 116 2.37 -16.51 -3.68
CA LYS A 116 1.41 -17.23 -4.53
C LYS A 116 0.86 -16.38 -5.69
N PHE A 117 0.87 -15.06 -5.51
CA PHE A 117 0.40 -14.05 -6.46
C PHE A 117 1.45 -12.93 -6.57
N GLY A 118 1.28 -11.98 -7.49
CA GLY A 118 2.17 -10.82 -7.63
C GLY A 118 3.51 -11.07 -8.34
N CYS A 119 3.87 -12.33 -8.64
CA CYS A 119 5.06 -12.67 -9.45
C CYS A 119 4.89 -12.36 -10.95
N GLY A 120 4.50 -11.13 -11.28
CA GLY A 120 4.51 -10.62 -12.64
C GLY A 120 5.91 -10.68 -13.23
N VAL A 121 6.01 -10.92 -14.54
CA VAL A 121 7.30 -10.91 -15.23
C VAL A 121 7.77 -9.47 -15.38
N GLU A 122 8.67 -9.06 -14.48
CA GLU A 122 9.58 -7.92 -14.66
C GLU A 122 10.37 -8.13 -15.96
N MET A 123 9.85 -7.63 -17.10
CA MET A 123 10.62 -7.54 -18.34
C MET A 123 11.68 -6.47 -18.16
N SER A 124 12.84 -6.86 -17.61
CA SER A 124 14.03 -6.02 -17.61
C SER A 124 14.31 -5.54 -19.02
N LEU A 125 14.31 -4.21 -19.22
CA LEU A 125 14.56 -3.51 -20.50
C LEU A 125 15.96 -3.75 -21.11
N ASN A 126 16.72 -4.69 -20.56
CA ASN A 126 18.11 -4.97 -20.92
C ASN A 126 18.26 -6.04 -22.03
N ASP A 127 17.16 -6.73 -22.40
CA ASP A 127 17.13 -7.74 -23.49
C ASP A 127 16.96 -7.11 -24.90
N LEU A 128 17.62 -5.97 -25.15
CA LEU A 128 17.86 -5.50 -26.52
C LEU A 128 19.03 -6.31 -27.11
N PRO A 129 18.81 -7.16 -28.14
CA PRO A 129 19.88 -7.99 -28.68
C PRO A 129 20.94 -7.12 -29.39
N HIS A 130 22.16 -7.11 -28.86
CA HIS A 130 23.34 -6.58 -29.53
C HIS A 130 23.68 -7.40 -30.79
N SER A 131 23.07 -7.06 -31.92
CA SER A 131 23.35 -7.70 -33.21
C SER A 131 24.45 -6.98 -34.00
N GLN A 132 25.59 -7.67 -34.19
CA GLN A 132 26.78 -7.24 -34.93
C GLN A 132 27.13 -8.27 -36.03
N THR A 133 27.53 -7.93 -37.25
CA THR A 133 27.41 -6.65 -38.01
C THR A 133 27.04 -7.02 -39.47
N ILE A 134 27.17 -6.20 -40.52
CA ILE A 134 28.37 -5.98 -41.36
C ILE A 134 27.90 -5.25 -42.64
N LEU A 135 28.65 -4.23 -43.11
CA LEU A 135 28.93 -3.71 -44.50
C LEU A 135 27.89 -3.89 -45.66
N THR A 136 27.76 -3.05 -46.71
CA THR A 136 28.63 -2.01 -47.34
C THR A 136 27.81 -1.10 -48.31
N ASN A 137 28.48 -0.08 -48.89
CA ASN A 137 28.09 0.79 -50.04
C ASN A 137 27.21 2.00 -49.69
N TYR A 138 27.51 3.23 -50.13
CA TYR A 138 28.40 3.70 -51.21
C TYR A 138 29.59 4.54 -50.73
#